data_AF-A0A916GRC6-F1
#
_entry.id   AF-A0A916GRC6-F1
#
_cell.length_a   1.000
_cell.length_b   1.000
_cell.length_c   1.000
_cell.angle_alpha   90.00
_cell.angle_beta   90.00
_cell.angle_gamma   90.00
#
_symmetry.space_group_name_H-M   'P 1'
#
loop_
_entity.id
_entity.type
_entity.pdbx_description
1 polymer ?
#
loop_
_entity_poly.entity_id
_entity_poly.type
_entity_poly.pdbx_seq_one_letter_code
_entity_poly.pdbx_strand_id
1 'polypeptide(L)'
;MDNAQVAATADETFCSSSKSQLGKSRRWIWVGLGIGLMISAISNKTSVSGLLLSAGFVLFLGIVIDWFIRRQLRPGRPLVTLTREVIESPIFSGKLKRYPWKDIAAVSVEAHSNGQWIKLLLAESSGIQNKRSFWTGRNDAQPLIPISHFESETQERLLGAIQHRIQRYKEDAGESYQVPVNSLTAAREFQERLKSFAPIPWLTYSIIAINVVVWIFTLTKGASTIQAPADKLLAWGGNAASEVQRGEAWRLLTATFLHSGLMHLLMNMIGLASAGITVERIYGHRLFILIYLGSGLI
;
A
#
# COMPACT_ATOMS: atom_id res chain seq x y z
N MET A 1 -25.93 -27.08 18.19
CA MET A 1 -25.28 -27.18 16.85
C MET A 1 -25.27 -25.79 16.28
N ASP A 2 -24.08 -25.20 16.19
CA ASP A 2 -23.87 -23.78 15.97
C ASP A 2 -24.04 -23.41 14.49
N ASN A 3 -24.71 -22.28 14.20
CA ASN A 3 -25.01 -21.83 12.82
C ASN A 3 -23.74 -21.64 11.96
N ALA A 4 -22.56 -21.54 12.59
CA ALA A 4 -21.27 -21.51 11.92
C ALA A 4 -20.88 -22.85 11.25
N GLN A 5 -21.31 -24.00 11.77
CA GLN A 5 -20.96 -25.31 11.23
C GLN A 5 -21.74 -25.67 9.95
N VAL A 6 -22.94 -25.12 9.77
CA VAL A 6 -23.77 -25.37 8.56
C VAL A 6 -23.25 -24.57 7.36
N ALA A 7 -22.76 -23.34 7.59
CA ALA A 7 -22.23 -22.48 6.53
C ALA A 7 -20.96 -23.02 5.86
N ALA A 8 -20.14 -23.79 6.57
CA ALA A 8 -18.87 -24.33 6.07
C ALA A 8 -18.99 -25.50 5.08
N THR A 9 -20.22 -25.91 4.71
CA THR A 9 -20.49 -27.04 3.82
C THR A 9 -21.07 -26.65 2.46
N ALA A 10 -21.34 -25.36 2.25
CA ALA A 10 -21.81 -24.82 0.99
C ALA A 10 -20.62 -24.38 0.12
N ASP A 11 -20.80 -24.47 -1.20
CA ASP A 11 -19.85 -23.91 -2.15
C ASP A 11 -19.79 -22.39 -1.95
N GLU A 12 -18.61 -21.87 -1.60
CA GLU A 12 -18.40 -20.45 -1.36
C GLU A 12 -17.70 -19.82 -2.57
N THR A 13 -18.26 -18.75 -3.09
CA THR A 13 -17.67 -18.02 -4.23
C THR A 13 -17.26 -16.62 -3.82
N PHE A 14 -16.00 -16.29 -4.07
CA PHE A 14 -15.38 -15.01 -3.78
C PHE A 14 -15.25 -14.22 -5.08
N CYS A 15 -15.91 -13.07 -5.12
CA CYS A 15 -15.96 -12.22 -6.29
C CYS A 15 -15.02 -11.02 -6.20
N SER A 16 -14.58 -10.53 -7.34
CA SER A 16 -13.87 -9.25 -7.44
C SER A 16 -14.73 -8.09 -6.91
N SER A 17 -14.11 -7.11 -6.26
CA SER A 17 -14.79 -5.90 -5.80
C SER A 17 -14.21 -4.63 -6.40
N SER A 18 -15.08 -3.66 -6.68
CA SER A 18 -14.71 -2.29 -7.04
C SER A 18 -14.14 -1.48 -5.87
N LYS A 19 -14.36 -1.92 -4.62
CA LYS A 19 -13.80 -1.30 -3.40
C LYS A 19 -12.45 -1.90 -3.00
N SER A 20 -11.94 -2.87 -3.76
CA SER A 20 -10.60 -3.44 -3.60
C SER A 20 -9.49 -2.39 -3.68
N GLN A 21 -8.28 -2.74 -3.24
CA GLN A 21 -7.11 -1.84 -3.32
C GLN A 21 -6.87 -1.34 -4.74
N LEU A 22 -6.96 -2.24 -5.74
CA LEU A 22 -6.80 -1.88 -7.14
C LEU A 22 -7.88 -0.88 -7.62
N GLY A 23 -9.12 -1.04 -7.14
CA GLY A 23 -10.20 -0.09 -7.41
C GLY A 23 -10.02 1.28 -6.73
N LYS A 24 -9.37 1.33 -5.56
CA LYS A 24 -8.97 2.58 -4.90
C LYS A 24 -7.83 3.26 -5.66
N SER A 25 -6.77 2.52 -6.02
CA SER A 25 -5.64 3.05 -6.79
C SER A 25 -6.08 3.68 -8.12
N ARG A 26 -7.04 3.05 -8.82
CA ARG A 26 -7.63 3.62 -10.04
C ARG A 26 -8.22 5.02 -9.84
N ARG A 27 -8.94 5.25 -8.74
CA ARG A 27 -9.53 6.56 -8.42
C ARG A 27 -8.45 7.61 -8.15
N TRP A 28 -7.40 7.23 -7.42
CA TRP A 28 -6.28 8.11 -7.12
C TRP A 28 -5.46 8.51 -8.34
N ILE A 29 -5.35 7.65 -9.36
CA ILE A 29 -4.73 8.01 -10.65
C ILE A 29 -5.45 9.22 -11.25
N TRP A 30 -6.78 9.20 -11.32
CA TRP A 30 -7.57 10.31 -11.87
C TRP A 30 -7.51 11.58 -11.03
N VAL A 31 -7.53 11.45 -9.70
CA VAL A 31 -7.36 12.59 -8.78
C VAL A 31 -5.98 13.23 -8.98
N GLY A 32 -4.91 12.43 -9.01
CA GLY A 32 -3.55 12.92 -9.22
C GLY A 32 -3.37 13.57 -10.58
N LEU A 33 -3.97 13.00 -11.62
CA LEU A 33 -3.96 13.56 -12.97
C LEU A 33 -4.67 14.93 -13.02
N GLY A 34 -5.84 15.06 -12.36
CA GLY A 34 -6.55 16.33 -12.24
C GLY A 34 -5.75 17.40 -11.48
N ILE A 35 -5.10 17.03 -10.37
CA ILE A 35 -4.23 17.93 -9.62
C ILE A 35 -3.03 18.37 -10.48
N GLY A 36 -2.40 17.44 -11.19
CA GLY A 36 -1.28 17.74 -12.08
C GLY A 36 -1.64 18.72 -13.20
N LEU A 37 -2.83 18.56 -13.80
CA LEU A 37 -3.34 19.49 -14.80
C LEU A 37 -3.63 20.89 -14.21
N MET A 38 -4.20 20.95 -13.01
CA MET A 38 -4.44 22.22 -12.30
C MET A 38 -3.13 22.96 -11.98
N ILE A 39 -2.12 22.26 -11.47
CA ILE A 39 -0.81 22.85 -11.19
C ILE A 39 -0.17 23.34 -12.49
N SER A 40 -0.23 22.54 -13.56
CA SER A 40 0.28 22.93 -14.87
C SER A 40 -0.38 24.21 -15.39
N ALA A 41 -1.71 24.34 -15.23
CA ALA A 41 -2.45 25.54 -15.64
C ALA A 41 -2.05 26.80 -14.84
N ILE A 42 -1.76 26.65 -13.54
CA ILE A 42 -1.38 27.77 -12.66
C ILE A 42 0.09 28.16 -12.84
N SER A 43 0.96 27.19 -13.15
CA SER A 43 2.42 27.38 -13.17
C SER A 43 2.98 27.91 -14.49
N ASN A 44 2.20 27.92 -15.59
CA ASN A 44 2.79 28.08 -16.93
C ASN A 44 2.68 29.49 -17.55
N LYS A 45 3.79 29.90 -18.18
CA LYS A 45 3.90 31.04 -19.13
C LYS A 45 3.73 30.60 -20.60
N THR A 46 3.28 29.39 -20.86
CA THR A 46 3.15 28.81 -22.22
C THR A 46 1.87 29.25 -22.94
N SER A 47 1.84 29.17 -24.27
CA SER A 47 0.62 29.42 -25.05
C SER A 47 -0.50 28.44 -24.69
N VAL A 48 -1.75 28.90 -24.83
CA VAL A 48 -2.97 28.11 -24.59
C VAL A 48 -2.96 26.80 -25.38
N SER A 49 -2.42 26.80 -26.60
CA SER A 49 -2.30 25.62 -27.45
C SER A 49 -1.38 24.53 -26.87
N GLY A 50 -0.25 24.90 -26.25
CA GLY A 50 0.67 23.93 -25.62
C GLY A 50 0.07 23.29 -24.36
N LEU A 51 -0.70 24.05 -23.59
CA LEU A 51 -1.45 23.54 -22.44
C LEU A 51 -2.53 22.53 -22.87
N LEU A 52 -3.28 22.83 -23.93
CA LEU A 52 -4.32 21.92 -24.44
C LEU A 52 -3.73 20.61 -24.98
N LEU A 53 -2.62 20.67 -25.72
CA LEU A 53 -1.96 19.46 -26.25
C LEU A 53 -1.41 18.57 -25.14
N SER A 54 -0.73 19.16 -24.15
CA SER A 54 -0.21 18.40 -23.00
C SER A 54 -1.34 17.82 -22.15
N ALA A 55 -2.41 18.58 -21.89
CA ALA A 55 -3.59 18.09 -21.19
C ALA A 55 -4.28 16.94 -21.94
N GLY A 56 -4.45 17.07 -23.26
CA GLY A 56 -5.02 16.05 -24.12
C GLY A 56 -4.21 14.75 -24.09
N PHE A 57 -2.89 14.83 -24.18
CA PHE A 57 -2.00 13.66 -24.12
C PHE A 57 -2.08 12.95 -22.77
N VAL A 58 -2.03 13.70 -21.66
CA VAL A 58 -2.11 13.14 -20.30
C VAL A 58 -3.47 12.48 -20.06
N LEU A 59 -4.57 13.13 -20.48
CA LEU A 59 -5.92 12.54 -20.40
C LEU A 59 -6.02 11.26 -21.23
N PHE A 60 -5.51 11.26 -22.46
CA PHE A 60 -5.50 10.07 -23.31
C PHE A 60 -4.77 8.90 -22.65
N LEU A 61 -3.57 9.13 -22.11
CA LEU A 61 -2.82 8.09 -21.39
C LEU A 61 -3.59 7.58 -20.17
N GLY A 62 -4.22 8.49 -19.41
CA GLY A 62 -5.08 8.16 -18.27
C GLY A 62 -6.26 7.27 -18.67
N ILE A 63 -6.94 7.57 -19.79
CA ILE A 63 -8.06 6.78 -20.33
C ILE A 63 -7.59 5.37 -20.70
N VAL A 64 -6.45 5.25 -21.40
CA VAL A 64 -5.91 3.94 -21.83
C VAL A 64 -5.55 3.07 -20.61
N ILE A 65 -4.92 3.66 -19.60
CA ILE A 65 -4.58 2.97 -18.34
C ILE A 65 -5.86 2.57 -17.58
N ASP A 66 -6.84 3.47 -17.45
CA ASP A 66 -8.12 3.18 -16.78
C ASP A 66 -8.88 2.06 -17.48
N TRP A 67 -8.92 2.08 -18.83
CA TRP A 67 -9.52 1.02 -19.63
C TRP A 67 -8.85 -0.34 -19.37
N PHE A 68 -7.52 -0.37 -19.37
CA PHE A 68 -6.76 -1.60 -19.08
C PHE A 68 -7.05 -2.13 -17.67
N ILE A 69 -7.07 -1.24 -16.67
CA ILE A 69 -7.39 -1.58 -15.27
C ILE A 69 -8.84 -2.09 -15.16
N ARG A 70 -9.83 -1.45 -15.82
CA ARG A 70 -11.23 -1.91 -15.83
C ARG A 70 -11.40 -3.27 -16.49
N ARG A 71 -10.62 -3.54 -17.55
CA ARG A 71 -10.64 -4.84 -18.21
C ARG A 71 -10.20 -5.95 -17.25
N GLN A 72 -9.25 -5.66 -16.36
CA GLN A 72 -8.81 -6.57 -15.29
C GLN A 72 -9.80 -6.60 -14.11
N LEU A 73 -10.40 -5.46 -13.77
CA LEU A 73 -11.40 -5.29 -12.70
C LEU A 73 -12.83 -5.28 -13.26
N ARG A 74 -13.38 -6.45 -13.62
CA ARG A 74 -14.83 -6.58 -13.80
C ARG A 74 -15.44 -6.92 -12.44
N PRO A 75 -16.10 -5.99 -11.72
CA PRO A 75 -16.65 -6.25 -10.40
C PRO A 75 -17.70 -7.36 -10.46
N GLY A 76 -17.79 -8.18 -9.43
CA GLY A 76 -18.77 -9.27 -9.34
C GLY A 76 -18.42 -10.52 -10.16
N ARG A 77 -17.23 -10.58 -10.79
CA ARG A 77 -16.75 -11.82 -11.40
C ARG A 77 -16.28 -12.80 -10.30
N PRO A 78 -16.68 -14.08 -10.36
CA PRO A 78 -16.15 -15.09 -9.47
C PRO A 78 -14.66 -15.30 -9.77
N LEU A 79 -13.81 -15.11 -8.76
CA LEU A 79 -12.37 -15.24 -8.87
C LEU A 79 -11.82 -16.44 -8.11
N VAL A 80 -12.47 -16.84 -7.02
CA VAL A 80 -12.14 -18.06 -6.28
C VAL A 80 -13.43 -18.74 -5.89
N THR A 81 -13.54 -20.02 -6.18
CA THR A 81 -14.65 -20.86 -5.77
C THR A 81 -14.10 -21.98 -4.89
N LEU A 82 -14.57 -22.04 -3.65
CA LEU A 82 -14.22 -23.06 -2.69
C LEU A 82 -15.36 -24.07 -2.64
N THR A 83 -15.16 -25.20 -3.30
CA THR A 83 -16.12 -26.31 -3.24
C THR A 83 -15.77 -27.24 -2.08
N ARG A 84 -16.58 -28.28 -1.88
CA ARG A 84 -16.26 -29.34 -0.92
C ARG A 84 -14.94 -30.02 -1.25
N GLU A 85 -14.66 -30.35 -2.50
CA GLU A 85 -13.52 -31.21 -2.89
C GLU A 85 -12.30 -30.45 -3.40
N VAL A 86 -12.51 -29.29 -4.00
CA VAL A 86 -11.46 -28.54 -4.69
C VAL A 86 -11.54 -27.03 -4.41
N ILE A 87 -10.40 -26.37 -4.49
CA ILE A 87 -10.30 -24.93 -4.72
C ILE A 87 -10.12 -24.65 -6.20
N GLU A 88 -10.99 -23.81 -6.75
CA GLU A 88 -10.93 -23.39 -8.14
C GLU A 88 -10.68 -21.89 -8.25
N SER A 89 -9.82 -21.49 -9.17
CA SER A 89 -9.60 -20.08 -9.46
C SER A 89 -9.06 -19.86 -10.88
N PRO A 90 -9.73 -19.04 -11.72
CA PRO A 90 -9.19 -18.64 -13.01
C PRO A 90 -7.90 -17.82 -12.89
N ILE A 91 -7.65 -17.20 -11.72
CA ILE A 91 -6.50 -16.31 -11.48
C ILE A 91 -5.30 -17.02 -10.85
N PHE A 92 -5.32 -18.35 -10.72
CA PHE A 92 -4.13 -19.11 -10.31
C PHE A 92 -2.96 -18.84 -11.26
N SER A 93 -1.75 -18.66 -10.71
CA SER A 93 -0.53 -18.47 -11.49
C SER A 93 -0.12 -19.71 -12.30
N GLY A 94 -0.49 -20.90 -11.83
CA GLY A 94 -0.16 -22.19 -12.45
C GLY A 94 -1.03 -22.55 -13.66
N LYS A 95 -0.65 -23.64 -14.35
CA LYS A 95 -1.43 -24.19 -15.48
C LYS A 95 -2.79 -24.71 -15.01
N LEU A 96 -2.79 -25.42 -13.88
CA LEU A 96 -4.01 -25.93 -13.27
C LEU A 96 -4.78 -24.78 -12.61
N LYS A 97 -6.09 -24.78 -12.83
CA LYS A 97 -7.03 -23.81 -12.25
C LYS A 97 -7.86 -24.40 -11.12
N ARG A 98 -7.61 -25.67 -10.79
CA ARG A 98 -8.35 -26.47 -9.82
C ARG A 98 -7.35 -27.32 -9.06
N TYR A 99 -7.40 -27.28 -7.74
CA TYR A 99 -6.55 -28.09 -6.86
C TYR A 99 -7.43 -28.78 -5.82
N PRO A 100 -7.38 -30.12 -5.72
CA PRO A 100 -8.02 -30.85 -4.64
C PRO A 100 -7.47 -30.47 -3.28
N TRP A 101 -8.34 -30.41 -2.26
CA TRP A 101 -7.91 -30.10 -0.90
C TRP A 101 -6.91 -31.12 -0.35
N LYS A 102 -7.06 -32.39 -0.72
CA LYS A 102 -6.13 -33.49 -0.38
C LYS A 102 -4.69 -33.24 -0.86
N ASP A 103 -4.53 -32.46 -1.93
CA ASP A 103 -3.24 -32.20 -2.55
C ASP A 103 -2.56 -30.96 -1.95
N ILE A 104 -3.24 -30.21 -1.06
CA ILE A 104 -2.74 -29.00 -0.44
C ILE A 104 -2.17 -29.34 0.94
N ALA A 105 -0.86 -29.15 1.11
CA ALA A 105 -0.17 -29.38 2.36
C ALA A 105 -0.30 -28.20 3.33
N ALA A 106 -0.19 -26.96 2.82
CA ALA A 106 -0.22 -25.76 3.65
C ALA A 106 -0.65 -24.51 2.85
N VAL A 107 -0.99 -23.45 3.57
CA VAL A 107 -1.30 -22.13 3.02
C VAL A 107 -0.50 -21.04 3.75
N SER A 108 0.00 -20.06 3.01
CA SER A 108 0.70 -18.89 3.54
C SER A 108 0.35 -17.63 2.76
N VAL A 109 0.65 -16.46 3.34
CA VAL A 109 0.53 -15.17 2.66
C VAL A 109 1.93 -14.62 2.43
N GLU A 110 2.22 -14.28 1.18
CA GLU A 110 3.49 -13.66 0.80
C GLU A 110 3.25 -12.25 0.26
N ALA A 111 4.08 -11.31 0.70
CA ALA A 111 4.15 -9.97 0.12
C ALA A 111 5.16 -9.98 -1.04
N HIS A 112 4.68 -9.61 -2.22
CA HIS A 112 5.52 -9.37 -3.40
C HIS A 112 5.48 -7.87 -3.72
N SER A 113 6.38 -7.38 -4.56
CA SER A 113 6.46 -5.95 -4.94
C SER A 113 5.14 -5.38 -5.46
N ASN A 114 4.29 -6.24 -6.04
CA ASN A 114 3.04 -5.86 -6.72
C ASN A 114 1.78 -6.16 -5.88
N GLY A 115 1.94 -6.50 -4.60
CA GLY A 115 0.83 -6.77 -3.68
C GLY A 115 0.99 -8.07 -2.90
N GLN A 116 -0.03 -8.40 -2.11
CA GLN A 116 -0.10 -9.63 -1.33
C GLN A 116 -0.72 -10.77 -2.14
N TRP A 117 -0.24 -11.98 -1.87
CA TRP A 117 -0.66 -13.20 -2.55
C TRP A 117 -0.91 -14.30 -1.51
N ILE A 118 -1.96 -15.09 -1.72
CA ILE A 118 -2.12 -16.36 -1.02
C ILE A 118 -1.34 -17.41 -1.80
N LYS A 119 -0.45 -18.11 -1.12
CA LYS A 119 0.35 -19.20 -1.66
C LYS A 119 -0.12 -20.50 -1.05
N LEU A 120 -0.49 -21.43 -1.92
CA LEU A 120 -0.77 -22.81 -1.53
C LEU A 120 0.48 -23.63 -1.77
N LEU A 121 0.87 -24.46 -0.81
CA LEU A 121 1.93 -25.44 -0.96
C LEU A 121 1.29 -26.79 -1.22
N LEU A 122 1.57 -27.40 -2.37
CA LEU A 122 1.07 -28.73 -2.67
C LEU A 122 1.92 -29.80 -1.99
N ALA A 123 1.27 -30.87 -1.54
CA ALA A 123 1.92 -32.04 -0.98
C ALA A 123 2.69 -32.81 -2.06
N GLU A 124 3.75 -33.53 -1.67
CA GLU A 124 4.50 -34.38 -2.60
C GLU A 124 3.61 -35.48 -3.24
N SER A 125 2.57 -35.91 -2.51
CA SER A 125 1.56 -36.85 -2.98
C SER A 125 0.74 -36.36 -4.18
N SER A 126 0.74 -35.05 -4.46
CA SER A 126 0.05 -34.48 -5.63
C SER A 126 0.66 -34.91 -6.97
N GLY A 127 1.89 -35.43 -6.96
CA GLY A 127 2.65 -35.78 -8.16
C GLY A 127 3.14 -34.56 -8.97
N ILE A 128 2.87 -33.34 -8.50
CA ILE A 128 3.32 -32.11 -9.15
C ILE A 128 4.73 -31.78 -8.64
N GLN A 129 5.69 -31.81 -9.55
CA GLN A 129 7.08 -31.49 -9.21
C GLN A 129 7.22 -30.03 -8.78
N ASN A 130 7.91 -29.82 -7.66
CA ASN A 130 8.29 -28.50 -7.16
C ASN A 130 9.46 -27.94 -7.97
N LYS A 131 9.20 -27.59 -9.24
CA LYS A 131 10.19 -27.04 -10.16
C LYS A 131 9.72 -25.70 -10.72
N ARG A 132 10.57 -24.69 -10.57
CA ARG A 132 10.35 -23.38 -11.18
C ARG A 132 10.65 -23.45 -12.67
N SER A 133 9.70 -23.01 -13.49
CA SER A 133 9.90 -22.81 -14.92
C SER A 133 10.93 -21.71 -15.14
N PHE A 134 11.96 -22.00 -15.94
CA PHE A 134 13.02 -21.06 -16.26
C PHE A 134 12.49 -19.82 -16.99
N TRP A 135 11.64 -20.02 -18.00
CA TRP A 135 11.14 -18.94 -18.86
C TRP A 135 10.06 -18.09 -18.22
N THR A 136 9.15 -18.71 -17.44
CA THR A 136 8.00 -18.01 -16.88
C THR A 136 8.16 -17.69 -15.40
N GLY A 137 9.18 -18.25 -14.74
CA GLY A 137 9.38 -18.14 -13.30
C GLY A 137 8.29 -18.82 -12.46
N ARG A 138 7.32 -19.51 -13.08
CA ARG A 138 6.16 -20.12 -12.43
C ARG A 138 6.52 -21.43 -11.74
N ASN A 139 5.83 -21.76 -10.65
CA ASN A 139 5.97 -23.02 -9.95
C ASN A 139 4.57 -23.62 -9.73
N ASP A 140 4.24 -24.69 -10.44
CA ASP A 140 2.91 -25.30 -10.38
C ASP A 140 2.65 -26.05 -9.05
N ALA A 141 3.70 -26.41 -8.29
CA ALA A 141 3.57 -26.96 -6.94
C ALA A 141 3.28 -25.88 -5.87
N GLN A 142 3.36 -24.60 -6.26
CA GLN A 142 3.16 -23.46 -5.38
C GLN A 142 2.22 -22.44 -6.02
N PRO A 143 0.95 -22.80 -6.31
CA PRO A 143 0.04 -21.90 -6.98
C PRO A 143 -0.27 -20.66 -6.11
N LEU A 144 -0.27 -19.50 -6.77
CA LEU A 144 -0.47 -18.19 -6.16
C LEU A 144 -1.81 -17.60 -6.56
N ILE A 145 -2.50 -16.97 -5.60
CA ILE A 145 -3.74 -16.22 -5.81
C ILE A 145 -3.49 -14.75 -5.44
N PRO A 146 -3.56 -13.80 -6.40
CA PRO A 146 -3.47 -12.37 -6.08
C PRO A 146 -4.73 -11.94 -5.32
N ILE A 147 -4.56 -11.42 -4.11
CA ILE A 147 -5.70 -11.02 -3.28
C ILE A 147 -6.07 -9.54 -3.39
N SER A 148 -5.29 -8.75 -4.14
CA SER A 148 -5.50 -7.32 -4.37
C SER A 148 -6.82 -6.96 -5.06
N HIS A 149 -7.49 -7.95 -5.67
CA HIS A 149 -8.81 -7.82 -6.31
C HIS A 149 -10.00 -7.90 -5.33
N PHE A 150 -9.75 -8.33 -4.09
CA PHE A 150 -10.76 -8.48 -3.05
C PHE A 150 -10.72 -7.29 -2.06
N GLU A 151 -11.82 -7.07 -1.34
CA GLU A 151 -11.84 -6.18 -0.18
C GLU A 151 -11.13 -6.84 1.01
N SER A 152 -10.57 -6.05 1.92
CA SER A 152 -9.82 -6.56 3.07
C SER A 152 -10.59 -7.61 3.88
N GLU A 153 -11.88 -7.37 4.15
CA GLU A 153 -12.74 -8.34 4.85
C GLU A 153 -12.90 -9.64 4.05
N THR A 154 -13.07 -9.53 2.72
CA THR A 154 -13.14 -10.69 1.82
C THR A 154 -11.83 -11.45 1.76
N GLN A 155 -10.68 -10.76 1.83
CA GLN A 155 -9.35 -11.40 1.89
C GLN A 155 -9.19 -12.22 3.18
N GLU A 156 -9.56 -11.65 4.33
CA GLU A 156 -9.54 -12.32 5.63
C GLU A 156 -10.44 -13.55 5.65
N ARG A 157 -11.67 -13.41 5.16
CA ARG A 157 -12.64 -14.51 5.04
C ARG A 157 -12.15 -15.60 4.09
N LEU A 158 -11.58 -15.24 2.95
CA LEU A 158 -11.03 -16.19 1.99
C LEU A 158 -9.90 -17.02 2.60
N LEU A 159 -8.94 -16.37 3.26
CA LEU A 159 -7.83 -17.08 3.90
C LEU A 159 -8.33 -18.00 5.02
N GLY A 160 -9.22 -17.52 5.88
CA GLY A 160 -9.84 -18.35 6.93
C GLY A 160 -10.61 -19.54 6.37
N ALA A 161 -11.37 -19.33 5.29
CA ALA A 161 -12.13 -20.37 4.61
C ALA A 161 -11.23 -21.44 3.95
N ILE A 162 -10.07 -21.04 3.42
CA ILE A 162 -9.03 -21.97 2.90
C ILE A 162 -8.41 -22.76 4.06
N GLN A 163 -7.98 -22.06 5.12
CA GLN A 163 -7.35 -22.67 6.30
C GLN A 163 -8.27 -23.72 6.95
N HIS A 164 -9.55 -23.38 7.15
CA HIS A 164 -10.54 -24.28 7.75
C HIS A 164 -10.81 -25.51 6.87
N ARG A 165 -10.85 -25.35 5.53
CA ARG A 165 -11.03 -26.50 4.61
C ARG A 165 -9.81 -27.42 4.63
N ILE A 166 -8.59 -26.88 4.62
CA ILE A 166 -7.36 -27.69 4.74
C ILE A 166 -7.35 -28.44 6.07
N GLN A 167 -7.65 -27.76 7.18
CA GLN A 167 -7.72 -28.37 8.51
C GLN A 167 -8.68 -29.54 8.54
N ARG A 168 -9.91 -29.35 8.07
CA ARG A 168 -10.93 -30.39 8.03
C ARG A 168 -10.49 -31.62 7.23
N TYR A 169 -9.91 -31.40 6.05
CA TYR A 169 -9.40 -32.50 5.22
C TYR A 169 -8.28 -33.29 5.91
N LYS A 170 -7.43 -32.61 6.68
CA LYS A 170 -6.35 -33.24 7.44
C LYS A 170 -6.90 -34.01 8.65
N GLU A 171 -7.86 -33.45 9.38
CA GLU A 171 -8.54 -34.10 10.49
C GLU A 171 -9.30 -35.36 10.02
N ASP A 172 -10.02 -35.28 8.90
CA ASP A 172 -10.73 -36.42 8.29
C ASP A 172 -9.76 -37.53 7.84
N ALA A 173 -8.52 -37.17 7.48
CA ALA A 173 -7.44 -38.12 7.15
C ALA A 173 -6.68 -38.65 8.39
N GLY A 174 -7.03 -38.20 9.60
CA GLY A 174 -6.34 -38.56 10.84
C GLY A 174 -4.97 -37.88 11.01
N GLU A 175 -4.68 -36.85 10.23
CA GLU A 175 -3.44 -36.08 10.29
C GLU A 175 -3.58 -34.88 11.24
N SER A 176 -2.58 -34.66 12.11
CA SER A 176 -2.50 -33.45 12.91
C SER A 176 -2.08 -32.26 12.04
N TYR A 177 -2.93 -31.24 11.93
CA TYR A 177 -2.63 -30.01 11.19
C TYR A 177 -2.74 -28.78 12.10
N GLN A 178 -1.62 -28.07 12.28
CA GLN A 178 -1.63 -26.79 12.99
C GLN A 178 -2.07 -25.69 12.04
N VAL A 179 -3.23 -25.09 12.31
CA VAL A 179 -3.73 -23.98 11.51
C VAL A 179 -2.84 -22.75 11.71
N PRO A 180 -2.21 -22.22 10.65
CA PRO A 180 -1.40 -21.03 10.77
C PRO A 180 -2.26 -19.82 11.12
N VAL A 181 -1.71 -18.88 11.89
CA VAL A 181 -2.39 -17.62 12.22
C VAL A 181 -2.82 -16.91 10.94
N ASN A 182 -4.07 -16.42 10.90
CA ASN A 182 -4.56 -15.60 9.79
C ASN A 182 -3.81 -14.27 9.79
N SER A 183 -2.72 -14.20 9.02
CA SER A 183 -1.82 -13.04 8.97
C SER A 183 -2.51 -11.78 8.47
N LEU A 184 -3.60 -11.90 7.70
CA LEU A 184 -4.38 -10.76 7.22
C LEU A 184 -5.21 -10.15 8.36
N THR A 185 -5.90 -10.98 9.14
CA THR A 185 -6.63 -10.52 10.33
C THR A 185 -5.68 -9.97 11.38
N ALA A 186 -4.55 -10.65 11.64
CA ALA A 186 -3.53 -10.17 12.58
C ALA A 186 -2.97 -8.80 12.16
N ALA A 187 -2.74 -8.58 10.86
CA ALA A 187 -2.31 -7.27 10.35
C ALA A 187 -3.38 -6.18 10.53
N ARG A 188 -4.66 -6.49 10.30
CA ARG A 188 -5.77 -5.54 10.54
C ARG A 188 -5.88 -5.19 12.02
N GLU A 189 -5.89 -6.19 12.89
CA GLU A 189 -5.98 -5.98 14.35
C GLU A 189 -4.80 -5.15 14.88
N PHE A 190 -3.59 -5.42 14.38
CA PHE A 190 -2.44 -4.60 14.71
C PHE A 190 -2.65 -3.14 14.29
N GLN A 191 -3.14 -2.89 13.08
CA GLN A 191 -3.45 -1.54 12.61
C GLN A 191 -4.55 -0.86 13.42
N GLU A 192 -5.57 -1.60 13.87
CA GLU A 192 -6.64 -1.08 14.73
C GLU A 192 -6.13 -0.73 16.13
N ARG A 193 -5.26 -1.58 16.70
CA ARG A 193 -4.57 -1.28 17.96
C ARG A 193 -3.72 -0.02 17.83
N LEU A 194 -2.94 0.13 16.75
CA LEU A 194 -2.17 1.35 16.50
C LEU A 194 -3.06 2.60 16.42
N LYS A 195 -4.22 2.52 15.75
CA LYS A 195 -5.17 3.62 15.70
C LYS A 195 -5.76 3.94 17.08
N SER A 196 -5.91 2.96 17.96
CA SER A 196 -6.44 3.21 19.30
C SER A 196 -5.49 4.04 20.18
N PHE A 197 -4.17 3.90 19.99
CA PHE A 197 -3.17 4.67 20.75
C PHE A 197 -3.10 6.15 20.36
N ALA A 198 -3.21 6.46 19.06
CA ALA A 198 -3.34 7.83 18.56
C ALA A 198 -4.41 7.88 17.46
N PRO A 199 -5.70 8.08 17.83
CA PRO A 199 -6.82 8.08 16.88
C PRO A 199 -6.66 9.15 15.80
N ILE A 200 -6.15 10.31 16.20
CA ILE A 200 -5.86 11.45 15.33
C ILE A 200 -4.39 11.82 15.54
N PRO A 201 -3.50 11.60 14.54
CA PRO A 201 -2.10 11.98 14.60
C PRO A 201 -1.95 13.50 14.39
N TRP A 202 -2.49 14.28 15.33
CA TRP A 202 -2.60 15.73 15.21
C TRP A 202 -1.23 16.40 15.17
N LEU A 203 -0.21 15.81 15.79
CA LEU A 203 1.12 16.40 15.83
C LEU A 203 1.80 16.28 14.47
N THR A 204 1.68 15.15 13.78
CA THR A 204 2.15 15.01 12.39
C THR A 204 1.50 16.06 11.49
N TYR A 205 0.17 16.23 11.58
CA TYR A 205 -0.53 17.25 10.79
C TYR A 205 -0.11 18.67 11.15
N SER A 206 0.15 18.94 12.43
CA SER A 206 0.64 20.24 12.89
C SER A 206 2.03 20.55 12.33
N ILE A 207 2.94 19.57 12.35
CA ILE A 207 4.28 19.73 11.78
C ILE A 207 4.20 19.95 10.27
N ILE A 208 3.34 19.21 9.56
CA ILE A 208 3.10 19.43 8.12
C ILE A 208 2.60 20.87 7.88
N ALA A 209 1.62 21.32 8.65
CA ALA A 209 1.07 22.67 8.52
C ALA A 209 2.14 23.73 8.77
N ILE A 210 2.96 23.57 9.81
CA ILE A 210 4.09 24.47 10.12
C ILE A 210 5.06 24.53 8.94
N ASN A 211 5.46 23.39 8.38
CA ASN A 211 6.37 23.34 7.23
C ASN A 211 5.80 24.07 6.00
N VAL A 212 4.51 23.87 5.72
CA VAL A 212 3.83 24.56 4.63
C VAL A 212 3.78 26.07 4.87
N VAL A 213 3.43 26.51 6.09
CA VAL A 213 3.37 27.93 6.45
C VAL A 213 4.75 28.59 6.35
N VAL A 214 5.80 27.93 6.87
CA VAL A 214 7.18 28.41 6.76
C VAL A 214 7.58 28.54 5.30
N TRP A 215 7.31 27.54 4.47
CA TRP A 215 7.63 27.60 3.05
C TRP A 215 6.87 28.74 2.33
N ILE A 216 5.57 28.92 2.58
CA ILE A 216 4.81 30.06 2.03
C ILE A 216 5.42 31.38 2.45
N PHE A 217 5.84 31.51 3.72
CA PHE A 217 6.50 32.72 4.21
C PHE A 217 7.82 32.99 3.44
N THR A 218 8.62 31.97 3.12
CA THR A 218 9.84 32.17 2.32
C THR A 218 9.56 32.74 0.93
N LEU A 219 8.41 32.43 0.32
CA LEU A 219 8.00 33.01 -0.98
C LEU A 219 7.83 34.53 -0.86
N THR A 220 7.26 35.00 0.24
CA THR A 220 7.11 36.46 0.51
C THR A 220 8.46 37.16 0.73
N LYS A 221 9.52 36.41 1.02
CA LYS A 221 10.91 36.88 1.18
C LYS A 221 11.76 36.67 -0.07
N GLY A 222 11.13 36.30 -1.19
CA GLY A 222 11.77 36.18 -2.50
C GLY A 222 12.47 34.83 -2.73
N ALA A 223 11.94 33.75 -2.15
CA ALA A 223 12.20 32.39 -2.61
C ALA A 223 11.43 32.10 -3.92
N SER A 224 11.93 31.16 -4.72
CA SER A 224 11.24 30.63 -5.90
C SER A 224 10.48 29.35 -5.54
N THR A 225 9.39 29.06 -6.27
CA THR A 225 8.63 27.81 -6.11
C THR A 225 9.41 26.58 -6.57
N ILE A 226 10.38 26.75 -7.47
CA ILE A 226 11.19 25.65 -8.00
C ILE A 226 12.39 25.39 -7.08
N GLN A 227 13.19 26.43 -6.81
CA GLN A 227 14.39 26.31 -5.99
C GLN A 227 14.81 27.67 -5.44
N ALA A 228 14.89 27.78 -4.12
CA ALA A 228 15.37 28.93 -3.38
C ALA A 228 16.92 28.95 -3.40
N PRO A 229 17.53 30.14 -3.53
CA PRO A 229 18.98 30.30 -3.40
C PRO A 229 19.51 29.86 -2.02
N ALA A 230 20.67 29.20 -2.01
CA ALA A 230 21.26 28.62 -0.80
C ALA A 230 21.68 29.69 0.24
N ASP A 231 22.16 30.84 -0.23
CA ASP A 231 22.50 32.01 0.59
C ASP A 231 21.28 32.53 1.37
N LYS A 232 20.12 32.60 0.72
CA LYS A 232 18.86 33.00 1.40
C LYS A 232 18.40 31.97 2.41
N LEU A 233 18.45 30.68 2.06
CA LEU A 233 18.11 29.60 2.99
C LEU A 233 19.03 29.63 4.22
N LEU A 234 20.33 29.84 4.01
CA LEU A 234 21.29 30.01 5.09
C LEU A 234 20.94 31.24 5.95
N ALA A 235 20.64 32.39 5.35
CA ALA A 235 20.23 33.58 6.10
C ALA A 235 18.95 33.36 6.94
N TRP A 236 18.05 32.49 6.51
CA TRP A 236 16.80 32.17 7.21
C TRP A 236 16.91 31.06 8.26
N GLY A 237 18.11 30.53 8.51
CA GLY A 237 18.32 29.48 9.49
C GLY A 237 18.63 28.11 8.92
N GLY A 238 19.06 28.05 7.66
CA GLY A 238 19.66 26.86 7.08
C GLY A 238 20.90 26.42 7.86
N ASN A 239 21.20 25.13 7.80
CA ASN A 239 22.32 24.55 8.53
C ASN A 239 23.62 24.67 7.73
N ALA A 240 24.67 25.17 8.38
CA ALA A 240 26.04 25.13 7.89
C ALA A 240 26.98 24.89 9.09
N ALA A 241 27.91 23.95 8.94
CA ALA A 241 28.82 23.55 10.02
C ALA A 241 29.64 24.74 10.56
N SER A 242 30.05 25.67 9.69
CA SER A 242 30.79 26.88 10.10
C SER A 242 29.97 27.77 11.03
N GLU A 243 28.69 27.96 10.74
CA GLU A 243 27.82 28.83 11.54
C GLU A 243 27.44 28.18 12.87
N VAL A 244 27.20 26.86 12.86
CA VAL A 244 26.96 26.10 14.11
C VAL A 244 28.18 26.17 15.03
N GLN A 245 29.40 26.02 14.48
CA GLN A 245 30.65 26.17 15.26
C GLN A 245 30.88 27.59 15.80
N ARG A 246 30.27 28.60 15.18
CA ARG A 246 30.26 29.99 15.65
C ARG A 246 29.21 30.28 16.72
N GLY A 247 28.49 29.26 17.18
CA GLY A 247 27.50 29.35 18.25
C GLY A 247 26.04 29.39 17.77
N GLU A 248 25.78 29.27 16.47
CA GLU A 248 24.41 29.28 15.92
C GLU A 248 23.77 27.89 15.92
N ALA A 249 23.82 27.19 17.07
CA ALA A 249 23.31 25.82 17.21
C ALA A 249 21.79 25.69 16.93
N TRP A 250 21.04 26.79 17.04
CA TRP A 250 19.62 26.85 16.68
C TRP A 250 19.37 26.48 15.21
N ARG A 251 20.38 26.60 14.33
CA ARG A 251 20.32 26.21 12.92
C ARG A 251 20.05 24.74 12.70
N LEU A 252 20.51 23.89 13.62
CA LEU A 252 20.26 22.44 13.57
C LEU A 252 18.76 22.16 13.63
N LEU A 253 18.01 22.94 14.40
CA LEU A 253 16.58 22.81 14.52
C LEU A 253 15.82 23.56 13.43
N THR A 254 16.20 24.82 13.12
CA THR A 254 15.44 25.61 12.14
C THR A 254 15.56 25.06 10.73
N ALA A 255 16.69 24.44 10.38
CA ALA A 255 16.90 23.85 9.07
C ALA A 255 15.91 22.71 8.75
N THR A 256 15.36 22.03 9.77
CA THR A 256 14.38 20.94 9.56
C THR A 256 13.04 21.45 9.01
N PHE A 257 12.77 22.74 9.09
CA PHE A 257 11.54 23.37 8.60
C PHE A 257 11.71 24.12 7.27
N LEU A 258 12.94 24.35 6.85
CA LEU A 258 13.24 25.07 5.62
C LEU A 258 13.26 24.14 4.41
N HIS A 259 12.54 24.54 3.37
CA HIS A 259 12.43 23.76 2.14
C HIS A 259 12.83 24.62 0.95
N SER A 260 13.71 24.11 0.09
CA SER A 260 14.23 24.85 -1.06
C SER A 260 13.18 25.06 -2.16
N GLY A 261 12.17 24.20 -2.27
CA GLY A 261 11.18 24.31 -3.34
C GLY A 261 9.97 23.41 -3.12
N LEU A 262 8.96 23.58 -3.97
CA LEU A 262 7.68 22.90 -3.85
C LEU A 262 7.85 21.38 -3.93
N MET A 263 8.65 20.87 -4.87
CA MET A 263 8.88 19.42 -5.01
C MET A 263 9.54 18.83 -3.76
N HIS A 264 10.55 19.52 -3.21
CA HIS A 264 11.23 19.09 -1.99
C HIS A 264 10.29 19.09 -0.79
N LEU A 265 9.47 20.13 -0.64
CA LEU A 265 8.41 20.19 0.37
C LEU A 265 7.43 19.03 0.21
N LEU A 266 6.89 18.82 -0.99
CA LEU A 266 5.90 17.76 -1.23
C LEU A 266 6.44 16.37 -0.90
N MET A 267 7.66 16.04 -1.33
CA MET A 267 8.25 14.74 -1.05
C MET A 267 8.49 14.54 0.46
N ASN A 268 8.98 15.56 1.16
CA ASN A 268 9.13 15.50 2.61
C ASN A 268 7.77 15.39 3.34
N MET A 269 6.74 16.12 2.90
CA MET A 269 5.43 16.05 3.54
C MET A 269 4.71 14.72 3.26
N ILE A 270 4.92 14.10 2.09
CA ILE A 270 4.45 12.73 1.80
C ILE A 270 5.19 11.73 2.69
N GLY A 271 6.51 11.86 2.82
CA GLY A 271 7.32 11.05 3.73
C GLY A 271 6.87 11.18 5.18
N LEU A 272 6.70 12.42 5.65
CA LEU A 272 6.26 12.74 7.01
C LEU A 272 4.81 12.27 7.26
N ALA A 273 3.90 12.44 6.32
CA ALA A 273 2.53 11.93 6.46
C ALA A 273 2.49 10.40 6.51
N SER A 274 3.31 9.71 5.71
CA SER A 274 3.32 8.25 5.70
C SER A 274 4.02 7.64 6.92
N ALA A 275 5.24 8.07 7.21
CA ALA A 275 6.03 7.57 8.33
C ALA A 275 5.59 8.20 9.66
N GLY A 276 5.42 9.52 9.71
CA GLY A 276 5.09 10.26 10.93
C GLY A 276 3.77 9.81 11.56
N ILE A 277 2.71 9.62 10.77
CA ILE A 277 1.43 9.08 11.28
C ILE A 277 1.63 7.71 11.92
N THR A 278 2.45 6.86 11.30
CA THR A 278 2.72 5.51 11.82
C THR A 278 3.52 5.57 13.11
N VAL A 279 4.60 6.35 13.13
CA VAL A 279 5.46 6.53 14.31
C VAL A 279 4.69 7.18 15.47
N GLU A 280 3.89 8.21 15.20
CA GLU A 280 3.04 8.86 16.21
C GLU A 280 2.00 7.92 16.80
N ARG A 281 1.46 6.98 16.01
CA ARG A 281 0.56 5.93 16.52
C ARG A 281 1.26 4.88 17.36
N ILE A 282 2.48 4.50 17.00
CA ILE A 282 3.26 3.49 17.74
C ILE A 282 3.73 4.06 19.09
N TYR A 283 4.25 5.29 19.09
CA TYR A 283 4.97 5.86 20.24
C TYR A 283 4.17 6.94 20.99
N GLY A 284 3.04 7.39 20.46
CA GLY A 284 2.27 8.51 20.98
C GLY A 284 2.92 9.87 20.71
N HIS A 285 2.17 10.95 20.94
CA HIS A 285 2.56 12.31 20.57
C HIS A 285 3.90 12.77 21.20
N ARG A 286 4.12 12.46 22.49
CA ARG A 286 5.28 12.94 23.26
C ARG A 286 6.60 12.35 22.76
N LEU A 287 6.63 11.04 22.52
CA LEU A 287 7.83 10.40 22.04
C LEU A 287 8.01 10.66 20.53
N PHE A 288 6.93 10.83 19.77
CA PHE A 288 7.02 11.25 18.38
C PHE A 288 7.70 12.62 18.21
N ILE A 289 7.37 13.63 19.02
CA ILE A 289 8.07 14.93 18.90
C ILE A 289 9.56 14.79 19.22
N LEU A 290 9.94 13.96 20.20
CA LEU A 290 11.34 13.70 20.52
C LEU A 290 12.06 12.97 19.38
N ILE A 291 11.42 11.97 18.77
CA ILE A 291 11.96 11.27 17.61
C ILE A 291 12.13 12.23 16.43
N TYR A 292 11.11 13.05 16.15
CA TYR A 292 11.15 14.01 15.04
C TYR A 292 12.29 15.02 15.22
N LEU A 293 12.34 15.71 16.36
CA LEU A 293 13.38 16.71 16.62
C LEU A 293 14.77 16.08 16.76
N GLY A 294 14.87 14.91 17.38
CA GLY A 294 16.11 14.15 17.50
C GLY A 294 16.65 13.68 16.15
N SER A 295 15.77 13.23 15.24
CA SER A 295 16.15 12.83 13.87
C SER A 295 16.60 13.99 12.99
N GLY A 296 16.15 15.22 13.29
CA GLY A 296 16.64 16.42 12.62
C GLY A 296 17.99 16.91 13.16
N LEU A 297 18.35 16.50 14.37
CA LEU A 297 19.57 16.92 15.06
C LEU A 297 20.78 16.03 14.75
N ILE A 298 20.55 14.73 14.48
CA ILE A 298 21.57 13.70 14.19
C ILE A 298 21.70 13.50 12.69
#